data_AF-A0A2V4AE22-F1
#
_entry.id   AF-A0A2V4AE22-F1
#
_cell.length_a   1.000
_cell.length_b   1.000
_cell.length_c   1.000
_cell.angle_alpha   90.00
_cell.angle_beta   90.00
_cell.angle_gamma   90.00
#
_symmetry.space_group_name_H-M   'P 1'
#
loop_
_entity.id
_entity.type
_entity.pdbx_description
1 polymer ?
#
loop_
_entity_poly.entity_id
_entity_poly.type
_entity_poly.pdbx_seq_one_letter_code
_entity_poly.pdbx_strand_id
1 'polypeptide(L)'
;MKNQFKLGNLSNIGFGPYFALIPDEYDEELKKRIASAMASKHLRLKSMDYTKSKYIDCLNLDNGTDDNPFSNLFTRIDAEIKCALHELYEYFDSINFVGETISSLAVETTLHRLRNSYECSLLLMGQMFYFETIALIRQIFEQLAYCMNICDMTNDEFTNLSESGRKHKLRTTNIHNLKEFLTDRNIGALYSYLSQISHIDAKQIGKFISYDEQIKKVVVQMKSPIQVAESALLLLGIIDIHTVVLEYSLRIHLKSKYKYITKENGQYYISQNRKVKNLYTKYRLEFDALLESEQNANAQHTLYNIGGQ
;
A
#
# COMPACT_ATOMS: atom_id res chain seq x y z
N MET A 1 -5.29 -1.85 -20.31
CA MET A 1 -4.51 -2.71 -19.41
C MET A 1 -3.06 -2.23 -19.48
N LYS A 2 -2.69 -1.25 -18.67
CA LYS A 2 -1.34 -0.66 -18.62
C LYS A 2 -1.02 -0.32 -17.16
N ASN A 3 -0.81 -1.34 -16.34
CA ASN A 3 -0.14 -1.14 -15.06
C ASN A 3 1.21 -1.84 -15.14
N GLN A 4 2.20 -1.08 -15.59
CA GLN A 4 3.59 -1.52 -15.50
C GLN A 4 4.06 -1.24 -14.09
N PHE A 5 4.26 -2.32 -13.36
CA PHE A 5 4.94 -2.30 -12.07
C PHE A 5 6.39 -2.73 -12.30
N LYS A 6 7.32 -2.05 -11.63
CA LYS A 6 8.73 -2.44 -11.58
C LYS A 6 9.13 -2.81 -10.16
N LEU A 7 9.84 -3.93 -10.03
CA LEU A 7 10.47 -4.40 -8.80
C LEU A 7 11.98 -4.54 -9.03
N GLY A 8 12.76 -3.57 -8.59
CA GLY A 8 14.19 -3.53 -8.90
C GLY A 8 14.44 -3.41 -10.41
N ASN A 9 15.21 -4.35 -10.97
CA ASN A 9 15.49 -4.46 -12.40
C ASN A 9 14.46 -5.33 -13.16
N LEU A 10 13.33 -5.66 -12.54
CA LEU A 10 12.29 -6.50 -13.14
C LEU A 10 11.05 -5.67 -13.52
N SER A 11 10.53 -5.87 -14.72
CA SER A 11 9.27 -5.33 -15.22
C SER A 11 8.18 -6.39 -15.17
N ASN A 12 6.97 -5.94 -14.86
CA ASN A 12 5.77 -6.76 -14.96
C ASN A 12 5.26 -6.84 -16.40
N ILE A 13 5.02 -8.05 -16.89
CA ILE A 13 4.16 -8.33 -18.04
C ILE A 13 2.95 -9.12 -17.57
N GLY A 14 1.76 -8.61 -17.85
CA GLY A 14 0.50 -9.28 -17.51
C GLY A 14 -0.43 -9.48 -18.69
N PHE A 15 -1.32 -10.48 -18.60
CA PHE A 15 -2.52 -10.62 -19.41
C PHE A 15 -3.64 -11.30 -18.61
N GLY A 16 -4.74 -10.57 -18.38
CA GLY A 16 -5.85 -11.08 -17.55
C GLY A 16 -5.40 -11.35 -16.10
N PRO A 17 -5.58 -12.57 -15.57
CA PRO A 17 -5.11 -12.97 -14.24
C PRO A 17 -3.64 -13.43 -14.21
N TYR A 18 -3.00 -13.58 -15.37
CA TYR A 18 -1.61 -14.04 -15.45
C TYR A 18 -0.66 -12.85 -15.48
N PHE A 19 0.46 -12.97 -14.78
CA PHE A 19 1.55 -12.02 -14.87
C PHE A 19 2.90 -12.71 -14.65
N ALA A 20 3.98 -12.07 -15.07
CA ALA A 20 5.35 -12.46 -14.80
C ALA A 20 6.21 -11.23 -14.56
N LEU A 21 7.19 -11.37 -13.67
CA LEU A 21 8.29 -10.44 -13.54
C LEU A 21 9.42 -10.92 -14.45
N ILE A 22 9.92 -10.04 -15.29
CA ILE A 22 11.00 -10.32 -16.23
C ILE A 22 12.07 -9.22 -16.16
N PRO A 23 13.34 -9.50 -16.48
CA PRO A 23 14.36 -8.46 -16.55
C PRO A 23 14.00 -7.33 -17.52
N ASP A 24 14.17 -6.08 -17.10
CA ASP A 24 13.89 -4.87 -17.90
C ASP A 24 14.67 -4.82 -19.21
N GLU A 25 15.86 -5.43 -19.20
CA GLU A 25 16.80 -5.54 -20.31
C GLU A 25 16.37 -6.51 -21.40
N TYR A 26 15.31 -7.28 -21.19
CA TYR A 26 14.75 -8.13 -22.24
C TYR A 26 14.19 -7.28 -23.37
N ASP A 27 14.47 -7.69 -24.61
CA ASP A 27 13.97 -7.00 -25.79
C ASP A 27 12.43 -7.08 -25.91
N GLU A 28 11.86 -6.08 -26.58
CA GLU A 28 10.42 -5.96 -26.79
C GLU A 28 9.79 -7.19 -27.48
N GLU A 29 10.54 -7.90 -28.33
CA GLU A 29 10.02 -9.07 -29.02
C GLU A 29 9.83 -10.24 -28.03
N LEU A 30 10.79 -10.47 -27.14
CA LEU A 30 10.69 -11.47 -26.08
C LEU A 30 9.57 -11.12 -25.09
N LYS A 31 9.48 -9.84 -24.70
CA LYS A 31 8.37 -9.30 -23.88
C LYS A 31 7.01 -9.60 -24.51
N LYS A 32 6.84 -9.30 -25.80
CA LYS A 32 5.60 -9.58 -26.56
C LYS A 32 5.31 -11.07 -26.68
N ARG A 33 6.32 -11.93 -26.84
CA ARG A 33 6.13 -13.39 -26.88
C ARG A 33 5.62 -13.94 -25.55
N ILE A 34 6.18 -13.48 -24.43
CA ILE A 34 5.73 -13.87 -23.09
C ILE A 34 4.27 -13.44 -22.88
N ALA A 35 3.93 -12.19 -23.21
CA ALA A 35 2.56 -11.70 -23.14
C ALA A 35 1.60 -12.53 -24.03
N SER A 36 2.04 -12.89 -25.23
CA SER A 36 1.27 -13.70 -26.18
C SER A 36 1.02 -15.11 -25.67
N ALA A 37 2.00 -15.74 -25.01
CA ALA A 37 1.84 -17.06 -24.40
C ALA A 37 0.78 -17.02 -23.29
N MET A 38 0.83 -16.00 -22.42
CA MET A 38 -0.19 -15.79 -21.37
C MET A 38 -1.58 -15.55 -21.96
N ALA A 39 -1.67 -14.68 -22.96
CA ALA A 39 -2.92 -14.36 -23.64
C ALA A 39 -3.52 -15.58 -24.35
N SER A 40 -2.70 -16.35 -25.05
CA SER A 40 -3.14 -17.56 -25.76
C SER A 40 -3.72 -18.57 -24.78
N LYS A 41 -3.06 -18.76 -23.62
CA LYS A 41 -3.57 -19.64 -22.57
C LYS A 41 -4.86 -19.11 -21.94
N HIS A 42 -4.93 -17.83 -21.61
CA HIS A 42 -6.11 -17.23 -20.97
C HIS A 42 -7.35 -17.26 -21.87
N LEU A 43 -7.18 -16.88 -23.14
CA LEU A 43 -8.23 -16.85 -24.14
C LEU A 43 -8.51 -18.24 -24.75
N ARG A 44 -7.77 -19.28 -24.34
CA ARG A 44 -7.85 -20.64 -24.87
C ARG A 44 -7.63 -20.70 -26.39
N LEU A 45 -6.74 -19.85 -26.89
CA LEU A 45 -6.31 -19.83 -28.29
C LEU A 45 -5.20 -20.86 -28.50
N LYS A 46 -5.21 -21.52 -29.66
CA LYS A 46 -4.25 -22.59 -30.00
C LYS A 46 -2.93 -22.07 -30.57
N SER A 47 -2.91 -20.85 -31.10
CA SER A 47 -1.74 -20.27 -31.76
C SER A 47 -1.30 -19.01 -31.04
N MET A 48 -0.04 -19.04 -30.58
CA MET A 48 0.62 -17.89 -29.98
C MET A 48 0.87 -16.80 -31.04
N ASP A 49 1.23 -17.16 -32.27
CA ASP A 49 1.50 -16.20 -33.35
C ASP A 49 0.24 -15.43 -33.75
N TYR A 50 -0.89 -16.12 -33.87
CA TYR A 50 -2.20 -15.48 -34.09
C TYR A 50 -2.54 -14.54 -32.92
N THR A 51 -2.31 -15.00 -31.69
CA THR A 51 -2.58 -14.19 -30.50
C THR A 51 -1.72 -12.93 -30.47
N LYS A 52 -0.43 -13.08 -30.81
CA LYS A 52 0.54 -11.99 -30.88
C LYS A 52 0.09 -10.94 -31.90
N SER A 53 -0.13 -11.37 -33.13
CA SER A 53 -0.54 -10.50 -34.23
C SER A 53 -1.86 -9.76 -33.96
N LYS A 54 -2.84 -10.46 -33.37
CA LYS A 54 -4.18 -9.91 -33.18
C LYS A 54 -4.34 -9.03 -31.93
N TYR A 55 -3.62 -9.34 -30.86
CA TYR A 55 -3.88 -8.72 -29.54
C TYR A 55 -2.67 -8.02 -28.92
N ILE A 56 -1.43 -8.35 -29.33
CA ILE A 56 -0.22 -7.93 -28.62
C ILE A 56 0.66 -7.01 -29.47
N ASP A 57 0.76 -7.20 -30.79
CA ASP A 57 1.67 -6.41 -31.63
C ASP A 57 1.32 -4.91 -31.65
N CYS A 58 0.03 -4.59 -31.51
CA CYS A 58 -0.47 -3.22 -31.36
C CYS A 58 -0.25 -2.61 -29.96
N LEU A 59 0.20 -3.40 -28.99
CA LEU A 59 0.52 -2.91 -27.65
C LEU A 59 1.94 -2.34 -27.65
N ASN A 60 2.04 -1.08 -27.22
CA ASN A 60 3.32 -0.47 -26.86
C ASN A 60 3.63 -0.87 -25.41
N LEU A 61 4.50 -1.86 -25.24
CA LEU A 61 4.86 -2.43 -23.92
C LEU A 61 5.97 -1.62 -23.23
N ASP A 62 6.56 -0.61 -23.85
CA ASP A 62 7.68 0.11 -23.23
C ASP A 62 7.32 1.49 -22.66
N ASN A 63 6.18 2.11 -23.00
CA ASN A 63 5.78 3.41 -22.42
C ASN A 63 4.29 3.70 -22.60
N GLY A 64 3.49 3.20 -21.67
CA GLY A 64 2.08 3.53 -21.61
C GLY A 64 1.79 4.57 -20.54
N THR A 65 1.81 5.86 -20.88
CA THR A 65 1.05 6.84 -20.10
C THR A 65 -0.41 6.39 -20.12
N ASP A 66 -0.95 6.08 -18.94
CA ASP A 66 -2.39 5.88 -18.76
C ASP A 66 -3.00 7.29 -18.73
N ASP A 67 -3.91 7.61 -19.64
CA ASP A 67 -4.56 8.92 -19.65
C ASP A 67 -5.50 9.12 -18.44
N ASN A 68 -5.71 8.06 -17.64
CA ASN A 68 -6.47 8.13 -16.41
C ASN A 68 -5.75 8.99 -15.33
N PRO A 69 -6.38 10.08 -14.82
CA PRO A 69 -5.78 10.94 -13.81
C PRO A 69 -5.40 10.23 -12.51
N PHE A 70 -6.19 9.24 -12.07
CA PHE A 70 -5.90 8.47 -10.85
C PHE A 70 -4.72 7.50 -11.04
N SER A 71 -4.57 6.90 -12.23
CA SER A 71 -3.38 6.10 -12.57
C SER A 71 -2.12 6.97 -12.54
N ASN A 72 -2.16 8.18 -13.11
CA ASN A 72 -1.04 9.12 -13.07
C ASN A 72 -0.72 9.62 -11.66
N LEU A 73 -1.75 9.82 -10.83
CA LEU A 73 -1.57 10.12 -9.40
C LEU A 73 -0.89 8.95 -8.69
N PHE A 74 -1.36 7.72 -8.89
CA PHE A 74 -0.74 6.52 -8.32
C PHE A 74 0.74 6.40 -8.70
N THR A 75 1.11 6.56 -9.96
CA THR A 75 2.52 6.48 -10.40
C THR A 75 3.42 7.48 -9.66
N ARG A 76 2.93 8.71 -9.43
CA ARG A 76 3.68 9.71 -8.66
C ARG A 76 3.78 9.33 -7.18
N ILE A 77 2.70 8.85 -6.57
CA ILE A 77 2.71 8.40 -5.18
C ILE A 77 3.63 7.18 -5.00
N ASP A 78 3.62 6.20 -5.93
CA ASP A 78 4.48 5.01 -5.90
C ASP A 78 5.96 5.39 -5.89
N ALA A 79 6.38 6.33 -6.73
CA ALA A 79 7.76 6.83 -6.75
C ALA A 79 8.16 7.46 -5.40
N GLU A 80 7.27 8.27 -4.81
CA GLU A 80 7.51 8.93 -3.53
C GLU A 80 7.52 7.93 -2.36
N ILE A 81 6.66 6.91 -2.39
CA ILE A 81 6.68 5.81 -1.43
C ILE A 81 8.01 5.07 -1.50
N LYS A 82 8.48 4.71 -2.69
CA LYS A 82 9.76 4.02 -2.88
C LYS A 82 10.93 4.84 -2.32
N CYS A 83 10.98 6.13 -2.60
CA CYS A 83 11.97 7.04 -2.03
C CYS A 83 11.87 7.12 -0.50
N ALA A 84 10.65 7.29 0.05
CA ALA A 84 10.44 7.37 1.49
C ALA A 84 10.83 6.07 2.22
N LEU A 85 10.53 4.91 1.64
CA LEU A 85 10.92 3.62 2.18
C LEU A 85 12.44 3.43 2.14
N HIS A 86 13.08 3.81 1.04
CA HIS A 86 14.54 3.77 0.94
C HIS A 86 15.20 4.62 2.04
N GLU A 87 14.80 5.88 2.18
CA GLU A 87 15.30 6.78 3.23
C GLU A 87 15.02 6.25 4.65
N LEU A 88 13.84 5.67 4.87
CA LEU A 88 13.45 5.06 6.14
C LEU A 88 14.35 3.87 6.50
N TYR A 89 14.56 2.94 5.56
CA TYR A 89 15.36 1.75 5.80
C TYR A 89 16.86 2.05 5.85
N GLU A 90 17.37 3.00 5.06
CA GLU A 90 18.76 3.48 5.23
C GLU A 90 18.98 4.08 6.62
N TYR A 91 18.01 4.86 7.11
CA TYR A 91 18.08 5.40 8.46
C TYR A 91 18.01 4.30 9.52
N PHE A 92 17.12 3.33 9.36
CA PHE A 92 16.98 2.19 10.26
C PHE A 92 18.27 1.35 10.31
N ASP A 93 18.85 1.03 9.15
CA ASP A 93 20.10 0.26 9.02
C ASP A 93 21.31 1.01 9.63
N SER A 94 21.21 2.34 9.81
CA SER A 94 22.24 3.16 10.47
C SER A 94 22.19 3.13 12.00
N ILE A 95 21.13 2.56 12.60
CA ILE A 95 20.97 2.50 14.05
C ILE A 95 21.93 1.45 14.64
N ASN A 96 22.68 1.85 15.65
CA ASN A 96 23.57 0.94 16.37
C ASN A 96 22.88 0.37 17.61
N PHE A 97 22.68 -0.94 17.62
CA PHE A 97 21.93 -1.66 18.64
C PHE A 97 22.71 -2.03 19.91
N VAL A 98 23.96 -1.58 20.10
CA VAL A 98 24.75 -1.87 21.32
C VAL A 98 23.93 -1.77 22.62
N GLY A 99 23.90 -2.88 23.38
CA GLY A 99 23.11 -3.00 24.62
C GLY A 99 21.68 -3.50 24.42
N GLU A 100 21.46 -4.39 23.43
CA GLU A 100 20.15 -4.94 23.07
C GLU A 100 19.40 -5.56 24.25
N THR A 101 18.15 -5.15 24.41
CA THR A 101 17.14 -5.87 25.20
C THR A 101 16.36 -6.81 24.28
N ILE A 102 15.70 -7.83 24.86
CA ILE A 102 14.83 -8.73 24.09
C ILE A 102 13.71 -7.92 23.39
N SER A 103 13.19 -6.89 24.05
CA SER A 103 12.20 -5.97 23.48
C SER A 103 12.75 -5.21 22.27
N SER A 104 13.98 -4.67 22.34
CA SER A 104 14.61 -3.97 21.21
C SER A 104 14.83 -4.88 20.00
N LEU A 105 15.28 -6.12 20.21
CA LEU A 105 15.48 -7.10 19.14
C LEU A 105 14.15 -7.53 18.51
N ALA A 106 13.10 -7.67 19.32
CA ALA A 106 11.76 -7.98 18.83
C ALA A 106 11.16 -6.84 17.99
N VAL A 107 11.39 -5.58 18.40
CA VAL A 107 11.03 -4.40 17.61
C VAL A 107 11.82 -4.38 16.30
N GLU A 108 13.14 -4.51 16.35
CA GLU A 108 14.01 -4.49 15.18
C GLU A 108 13.57 -5.54 14.14
N THR A 109 13.43 -6.79 14.57
CA THR A 109 12.99 -7.90 13.72
C THR A 109 11.60 -7.64 13.12
N THR A 110 10.72 -6.97 13.88
CA THR A 110 9.38 -6.62 13.42
C THR A 110 9.41 -5.49 12.39
N LEU A 111 10.22 -4.46 12.57
CA LEU A 111 10.30 -3.36 11.61
C LEU A 111 11.06 -3.75 10.34
N HIS A 112 12.09 -4.60 10.46
CA HIS A 112 12.89 -5.06 9.33
C HIS A 112 12.06 -5.91 8.35
N ARG A 113 11.22 -6.82 8.86
CA ARG A 113 10.36 -7.65 7.99
C ARG A 113 9.33 -6.84 7.19
N LEU A 114 8.97 -5.63 7.66
CA LEU A 114 7.96 -4.81 6.97
C LEU A 114 8.44 -4.34 5.60
N ARG A 115 9.74 -4.31 5.31
CA ARG A 115 10.30 -3.88 4.02
C ARG A 115 9.66 -4.65 2.87
N ASN A 116 9.64 -5.97 3.01
CA ASN A 116 9.04 -6.86 2.02
C ASN A 116 7.51 -6.69 1.96
N SER A 117 6.85 -6.42 3.09
CA SER A 117 5.40 -6.17 3.12
C SER A 117 5.01 -4.89 2.36
N TYR A 118 5.83 -3.83 2.45
CA TYR A 118 5.63 -2.62 1.66
C TYR A 118 5.80 -2.89 0.16
N GLU A 119 6.88 -3.58 -0.24
CA GLU A 119 7.14 -3.93 -1.64
C GLU A 119 6.01 -4.81 -2.23
N CYS A 120 5.55 -5.80 -1.46
CA CYS A 120 4.39 -6.62 -1.82
C CYS A 120 3.12 -5.77 -1.97
N SER A 121 2.90 -4.79 -1.09
CA SER A 121 1.72 -3.92 -1.19
C SER A 121 1.73 -3.09 -2.48
N LEU A 122 2.88 -2.52 -2.85
CA LEU A 122 3.03 -1.78 -4.11
C LEU A 122 2.84 -2.68 -5.34
N LEU A 123 3.34 -3.92 -5.29
CA LEU A 123 3.12 -4.91 -6.35
C LEU A 123 1.63 -5.20 -6.53
N LEU A 124 0.91 -5.47 -5.43
CA LEU A 124 -0.53 -5.74 -5.46
C LEU A 124 -1.33 -4.53 -5.97
N MET A 125 -0.97 -3.32 -5.57
CA MET A 125 -1.53 -2.08 -6.11
C MET A 125 -1.31 -1.97 -7.62
N GLY A 126 -0.09 -2.27 -8.09
CA GLY A 126 0.23 -2.36 -9.50
C GLY A 126 -0.66 -3.38 -10.24
N GLN A 127 -1.04 -4.48 -9.60
CA GLN A 127 -1.97 -5.45 -10.18
C GLN A 127 -3.46 -5.11 -9.97
N MET A 128 -3.78 -3.99 -9.31
CA MET A 128 -5.15 -3.59 -8.90
C MET A 128 -5.82 -4.61 -7.95
N PHE A 129 -5.05 -5.32 -7.13
CA PHE A 129 -5.55 -6.25 -6.12
C PHE A 129 -5.90 -5.52 -4.82
N TYR A 130 -7.06 -4.85 -4.80
CA TYR A 130 -7.47 -3.94 -3.73
C TYR A 130 -7.57 -4.61 -2.36
N PHE A 131 -8.29 -5.74 -2.23
CA PHE A 131 -8.51 -6.39 -0.93
C PHE A 131 -7.21 -6.89 -0.31
N GLU A 132 -6.38 -7.55 -1.12
CA GLU A 132 -5.09 -8.08 -0.72
C GLU A 132 -4.16 -6.93 -0.31
N THR A 133 -4.19 -5.83 -1.06
CA THR A 133 -3.46 -4.61 -0.69
C THR A 133 -3.90 -4.10 0.68
N ILE A 134 -5.20 -3.87 0.90
CA ILE A 134 -5.71 -3.35 2.18
C ILE A 134 -5.42 -4.30 3.35
N ALA A 135 -5.50 -5.62 3.12
CA ALA A 135 -5.12 -6.62 4.12
C ALA A 135 -3.64 -6.52 4.52
N LEU A 136 -2.73 -6.35 3.55
CA LEU A 136 -1.31 -6.12 3.86
C LEU A 136 -1.07 -4.78 4.58
N ILE A 137 -1.72 -3.70 4.14
CA ILE A 137 -1.63 -2.39 4.80
C ILE A 137 -2.08 -2.50 6.27
N ARG A 138 -3.19 -3.20 6.52
CA ARG A 138 -3.68 -3.49 7.87
C ARG A 138 -2.63 -4.27 8.68
N GLN A 139 -2.06 -5.32 8.11
CA GLN A 139 -1.04 -6.11 8.78
C GLN A 139 0.20 -5.28 9.14
N ILE A 140 0.66 -4.41 8.24
CA ILE A 140 1.76 -3.46 8.51
C ILE A 140 1.39 -2.58 9.71
N PHE A 141 0.21 -1.95 9.68
CA PHE A 141 -0.26 -1.09 10.77
C PHE A 141 -0.34 -1.83 12.11
N GLU A 142 -0.83 -3.06 12.13
CA GLU A 142 -0.89 -3.89 13.33
C GLU A 142 0.52 -4.25 13.87
N GLN A 143 1.52 -4.46 13.01
CA GLN A 143 2.91 -4.67 13.44
C GLN A 143 3.54 -3.39 14.03
N LEU A 144 3.19 -2.21 13.51
CA LEU A 144 3.61 -0.94 14.10
C LEU A 144 3.00 -0.74 15.50
N ALA A 145 1.71 -1.05 15.65
CA ALA A 145 1.04 -1.04 16.95
C ALA A 145 1.68 -2.04 17.93
N TYR A 146 2.05 -3.24 17.44
CA TYR A 146 2.77 -4.24 18.23
C TYR A 146 4.10 -3.68 18.76
N CYS A 147 4.90 -3.00 17.93
CA CYS A 147 6.17 -2.40 18.36
C CYS A 147 5.98 -1.40 19.52
N MET A 148 4.93 -0.57 19.45
CA MET A 148 4.57 0.38 20.52
C MET A 148 4.13 -0.31 21.82
N ASN A 149 3.64 -1.54 21.75
CA ASN A 149 3.22 -2.29 22.94
C ASN A 149 4.40 -2.96 23.65
N ILE A 150 5.49 -3.26 22.93
CA ILE A 150 6.62 -4.03 23.48
C ILE A 150 7.88 -3.21 23.76
N CYS A 151 8.02 -2.01 23.17
CA CYS A 151 9.26 -1.24 23.24
C CYS A 151 9.68 -0.84 24.66
N ASP A 152 8.71 -0.76 25.59
CA ASP A 152 8.94 -0.33 26.97
C ASP A 152 8.97 -1.51 27.95
N MET A 153 8.85 -2.75 27.46
CA MET A 153 8.93 -3.94 28.29
C MET A 153 10.36 -4.23 28.71
N THR A 154 10.53 -4.54 29.99
CA THR A 154 11.76 -5.13 30.52
C THR A 154 11.94 -6.57 30.01
N ASN A 155 13.17 -7.09 30.08
CA ASN A 155 13.44 -8.48 29.69
C ASN A 155 12.61 -9.48 30.52
N ASP A 156 12.45 -9.22 31.81
CA ASP A 156 11.67 -10.08 32.71
C ASP A 156 10.18 -10.04 32.38
N GLU A 157 9.63 -8.86 32.09
CA GLU A 157 8.25 -8.73 31.62
C GLU A 157 8.04 -9.47 30.29
N PHE A 158 8.98 -9.34 29.36
CA PHE A 158 8.85 -9.98 28.05
C PHE A 158 8.88 -11.51 28.15
N THR A 159 9.81 -12.06 28.94
CA THR A 159 10.02 -13.51 29.11
C THR A 159 8.94 -14.18 29.94
N ASN A 160 8.48 -13.52 31.01
CA ASN A 160 7.49 -14.07 31.95
C ASN A 160 6.04 -13.70 31.61
N LEU A 161 5.78 -13.17 30.41
CA LEU A 161 4.43 -12.94 29.92
C LEU A 161 3.65 -14.26 29.92
N SER A 162 2.67 -14.34 30.82
CA SER A 162 1.69 -15.42 30.86
C SER A 162 0.96 -15.52 29.52
N GLU A 163 0.39 -16.69 29.21
CA GLU A 163 -0.35 -16.89 27.96
C GLU A 163 -1.52 -15.88 27.80
N SER A 164 -2.20 -15.55 28.91
CA SER A 164 -3.23 -14.52 28.96
C SER A 164 -2.65 -13.10 28.76
N GLY A 165 -1.48 -12.81 29.35
CA GLY A 165 -0.74 -11.57 29.14
C GLY A 165 -0.32 -11.37 27.69
N ARG A 166 0.13 -12.42 27.00
CA ARG A 166 0.43 -12.40 25.56
C ARG A 166 -0.83 -12.12 24.76
N LYS A 167 -1.94 -12.79 25.05
CA LYS A 167 -3.23 -12.58 24.35
C LYS A 167 -3.80 -11.17 24.51
N HIS A 168 -3.47 -10.46 25.59
CA HIS A 168 -4.01 -9.12 25.85
C HIS A 168 -3.05 -7.99 25.48
N LYS A 169 -1.77 -8.06 25.86
CA LYS A 169 -0.76 -7.03 25.55
C LYS A 169 -0.19 -7.16 24.15
N LEU A 170 -0.03 -8.38 23.63
CA LEU A 170 0.59 -8.65 22.33
C LEU A 170 -0.43 -8.95 21.23
N ARG A 171 -1.73 -8.72 21.47
CA ARG A 171 -2.73 -8.85 20.41
C ARG A 171 -2.42 -7.82 19.33
N THR A 172 -2.30 -8.27 18.08
CA THR A 172 -1.99 -7.41 16.93
C THR A 172 -3.03 -6.30 16.73
N THR A 173 -4.24 -6.50 17.25
CA THR A 173 -5.34 -5.52 17.22
C THR A 173 -5.28 -4.46 18.34
N ASN A 174 -4.32 -4.54 19.26
CA ASN A 174 -4.17 -3.57 20.34
C ASN A 174 -3.45 -2.32 19.84
N ILE A 175 -4.22 -1.31 19.45
CA ILE A 175 -3.73 -0.04 18.92
C ILE A 175 -3.69 1.07 19.98
N HIS A 176 -3.94 0.74 21.25
CA HIS A 176 -4.14 1.73 22.31
C HIS A 176 -2.91 2.63 22.50
N ASN A 177 -1.73 2.04 22.74
CA ASN A 177 -0.49 2.80 22.94
C ASN A 177 -0.13 3.64 21.72
N LEU A 178 -0.35 3.11 20.52
CA LEU A 178 -0.15 3.86 19.27
C LEU A 178 -1.09 5.07 19.17
N LYS A 179 -2.38 4.89 19.50
CA LYS A 179 -3.38 5.96 19.48
C LYS A 179 -3.07 7.03 20.52
N GLU A 180 -2.66 6.63 21.73
CA GLU A 180 -2.26 7.57 22.78
C GLU A 180 -1.04 8.38 22.37
N PHE A 181 -0.01 7.73 21.83
CA PHE A 181 1.21 8.42 21.40
C PHE A 181 0.99 9.36 20.21
N LEU A 182 0.24 8.92 19.20
CA LEU A 182 -0.05 9.76 18.02
C LEU A 182 -0.98 10.93 18.35
N THR A 183 -1.75 10.86 19.46
CA THR A 183 -2.79 11.83 19.86
C THR A 183 -3.85 12.11 18.80
N ASP A 184 -3.90 11.31 17.73
CA ASP A 184 -4.79 11.49 16.60
C ASP A 184 -6.03 10.59 16.72
N ARG A 185 -7.20 11.22 16.76
CA ARG A 185 -8.50 10.54 16.85
C ARG A 185 -8.78 9.69 15.60
N ASN A 186 -8.18 10.01 14.46
CA ASN A 186 -8.38 9.33 13.19
C ASN A 186 -7.70 7.97 13.13
N ILE A 187 -6.77 7.64 14.05
CA ILE A 187 -6.10 6.33 14.07
C ILE A 187 -7.09 5.19 14.34
N GLY A 188 -8.08 5.42 15.21
CA GLY A 188 -9.16 4.45 15.42
C GLY A 188 -10.07 4.28 14.20
N ALA A 189 -10.33 5.38 13.48
CA ALA A 189 -11.13 5.37 12.26
C ALA A 189 -10.39 4.65 11.13
N LEU A 190 -9.09 4.92 10.97
CA LEU A 190 -8.22 4.24 10.01
C LEU A 190 -8.21 2.72 10.26
N TYR A 191 -7.99 2.28 11.50
CA TYR A 191 -8.00 0.86 11.83
C TYR A 191 -9.37 0.21 11.55
N SER A 192 -10.45 0.91 11.87
CA SER A 192 -11.82 0.45 11.58
C SER A 192 -12.06 0.29 10.08
N TYR A 193 -11.63 1.28 9.28
CA TYR A 193 -11.70 1.26 7.82
C TYR A 193 -10.92 0.08 7.23
N LEU A 194 -9.65 -0.09 7.64
CA LEU A 194 -8.79 -1.17 7.18
C LEU A 194 -9.39 -2.54 7.53
N SER A 195 -9.92 -2.67 8.75
CA SER A 195 -10.59 -3.89 9.20
C SER A 195 -11.83 -4.20 8.38
N GLN A 196 -12.70 -3.20 8.16
CA GLN A 196 -13.95 -3.37 7.42
C GLN A 196 -13.73 -3.82 5.97
N ILE A 197 -12.69 -3.33 5.30
CA ILE A 197 -12.41 -3.68 3.90
C ILE A 197 -11.67 -5.01 3.78
N SER A 198 -10.76 -5.31 4.71
CA SER A 198 -9.98 -6.57 4.68
C SER A 198 -10.84 -7.84 4.82
N HIS A 199 -12.10 -7.71 5.25
CA HIS A 199 -13.05 -8.82 5.31
C HIS A 199 -13.99 -8.76 4.10
N ILE A 200 -13.86 -9.72 3.18
CA ILE A 200 -14.79 -9.86 2.06
C ILE A 200 -16.14 -10.33 2.64
N ASP A 201 -17.06 -9.38 2.79
CA ASP A 201 -18.46 -9.63 3.14
C ASP A 201 -19.40 -9.28 1.97
N ALA A 202 -20.70 -9.56 2.14
CA ALA A 202 -21.69 -9.27 1.11
C ALA A 202 -21.73 -7.78 0.69
N LYS A 203 -21.41 -6.85 1.60
CA LYS A 203 -21.36 -5.41 1.30
C LYS A 203 -20.13 -5.07 0.46
N GLN A 204 -18.99 -5.71 0.74
CA GLN A 204 -17.76 -5.53 -0.03
C GLN A 204 -17.87 -6.15 -1.42
N ILE A 205 -18.53 -7.30 -1.56
CA ILE A 205 -18.78 -7.94 -2.87
C ILE A 205 -19.56 -6.99 -3.80
N GLY A 206 -20.54 -6.25 -3.26
CA GLY A 206 -21.28 -5.25 -4.02
C GLY A 206 -20.43 -4.14 -4.63
N LYS A 207 -19.21 -3.89 -4.13
CA LYS A 207 -18.28 -2.91 -4.72
C LYS A 207 -17.65 -3.38 -6.03
N PHE A 208 -17.70 -4.68 -6.31
CA PHE A 208 -17.10 -5.30 -7.49
C PHE A 208 -18.13 -5.79 -8.48
N ILE A 209 -19.41 -5.71 -8.15
CA ILE A 209 -20.49 -6.23 -8.98
C ILE A 209 -21.37 -5.07 -9.38
N SER A 210 -21.43 -4.78 -10.67
CA SER A 210 -22.41 -3.85 -11.24
C SER A 210 -23.27 -4.57 -12.27
N TYR A 211 -24.50 -4.12 -12.45
CA TYR A 211 -25.32 -4.54 -13.56
C TYR A 211 -25.11 -3.56 -14.71
N ASP A 212 -24.64 -4.08 -15.84
CA ASP A 212 -24.52 -3.32 -17.07
C ASP A 212 -25.85 -3.42 -17.83
N GLU A 213 -26.57 -2.30 -17.86
CA GLU A 213 -27.86 -2.17 -18.55
C GLU A 213 -27.76 -2.36 -20.07
N GLN A 214 -26.63 -2.00 -20.68
CA GLN A 214 -26.45 -2.08 -22.13
C GLN A 214 -26.34 -3.54 -22.59
N ILE A 215 -25.57 -4.35 -21.86
CA ILE A 215 -25.40 -5.77 -22.18
C ILE A 215 -26.31 -6.69 -21.36
N LYS A 216 -27.17 -6.12 -20.51
CA LYS A 216 -28.09 -6.82 -19.59
C LYS A 216 -27.42 -7.93 -18.79
N LYS A 217 -26.23 -7.65 -18.26
CA LYS A 217 -25.41 -8.64 -17.55
C LYS A 217 -24.80 -8.03 -16.31
N VAL A 218 -24.61 -8.91 -15.32
CA VAL A 218 -23.77 -8.63 -14.17
C VAL A 218 -22.31 -8.64 -14.64
N VAL A 219 -21.61 -7.53 -14.41
CA VAL A 219 -20.19 -7.34 -14.69
C VAL A 219 -19.42 -7.26 -13.39
N VAL A 220 -18.26 -7.92 -13.38
CA VAL A 220 -17.35 -7.90 -12.23
C VAL A 220 -16.24 -6.89 -12.50
N GLN A 221 -16.27 -5.76 -11.80
CA GLN A 221 -15.28 -4.70 -11.86
C GLN A 221 -14.11 -4.98 -10.92
N MET A 222 -13.22 -5.87 -11.34
CA MET A 222 -12.04 -6.26 -10.56
C MET A 222 -10.96 -5.18 -10.44
N LYS A 223 -11.11 -4.03 -11.12
CA LYS A 223 -10.04 -3.03 -11.31
C LYS A 223 -10.59 -1.62 -11.18
N SER A 224 -10.00 -0.83 -10.28
CA SER A 224 -10.36 0.58 -10.08
C SER A 224 -9.09 1.43 -9.83
N PRO A 225 -8.72 2.33 -10.77
CA PRO A 225 -7.63 3.27 -10.57
C PRO A 225 -7.81 4.16 -9.33
N ILE A 226 -9.05 4.52 -9.00
CA ILE A 226 -9.40 5.30 -7.80
C ILE A 226 -8.99 4.53 -6.54
N GLN A 227 -9.41 3.26 -6.43
CA GLN A 227 -9.08 2.41 -5.28
C GLN A 227 -7.56 2.18 -5.14
N VAL A 228 -6.85 2.10 -6.26
CA VAL A 228 -5.38 2.00 -6.25
C VAL A 228 -4.74 3.28 -5.72
N ALA A 229 -5.16 4.45 -6.21
CA ALA A 229 -4.66 5.73 -5.71
C ALA A 229 -5.00 5.94 -4.22
N GLU A 230 -6.21 5.58 -3.79
CA GLU A 230 -6.62 5.60 -2.37
C GLU A 230 -5.72 4.69 -1.52
N SER A 231 -5.46 3.47 -1.99
CA SER A 231 -4.59 2.51 -1.29
C SER A 231 -3.16 3.02 -1.16
N ALA A 232 -2.64 3.69 -2.18
CA ALA A 232 -1.32 4.31 -2.14
C ALA A 232 -1.25 5.46 -1.13
N LEU A 233 -2.29 6.30 -1.04
CA LEU A 233 -2.39 7.33 0.00
C LEU A 233 -2.42 6.74 1.41
N LEU A 234 -3.18 5.66 1.61
CA LEU A 234 -3.21 4.95 2.89
C LEU A 234 -1.82 4.43 3.26
N LEU A 235 -1.12 3.79 2.31
CA LEU A 235 0.22 3.29 2.54
C LEU A 235 1.21 4.41 2.88
N LEU A 236 1.12 5.56 2.20
CA LEU A 236 1.94 6.73 2.49
C LEU A 236 1.70 7.25 3.91
N GLY A 237 0.44 7.30 4.37
CA GLY A 237 0.09 7.63 5.75
C GLY A 237 0.64 6.62 6.77
N ILE A 238 0.63 5.32 6.44
CA ILE A 238 1.23 4.27 7.27
C ILE A 238 2.76 4.41 7.35
N ILE A 239 3.42 4.82 6.26
CA ILE A 239 4.87 5.08 6.28
C ILE A 239 5.20 6.25 7.21
N ASP A 240 4.39 7.31 7.21
CA ASP A 240 4.56 8.40 8.17
C ASP A 240 4.47 7.91 9.62
N ILE A 241 3.48 7.06 9.93
CA ILE A 241 3.36 6.43 11.25
C ILE A 241 4.61 5.57 11.56
N HIS A 242 5.11 4.80 10.59
CA HIS A 242 6.31 3.99 10.76
C HIS A 242 7.52 4.86 11.14
N THR A 243 7.75 5.98 10.47
CA THR A 243 8.90 6.86 10.80
C THR A 243 8.91 7.28 12.28
N VAL A 244 7.73 7.58 12.83
CA VAL A 244 7.54 7.97 14.22
C VAL A 244 7.65 6.79 15.18
N VAL A 245 7.05 5.64 14.84
CA VAL A 245 7.12 4.41 15.64
C VAL A 245 8.54 3.89 15.71
N LEU A 246 9.30 3.92 14.61
CA LEU A 246 10.71 3.52 14.56
C LEU A 246 11.52 4.29 15.60
N GLU A 247 11.43 5.62 15.59
CA GLU A 247 12.21 6.43 16.52
C GLU A 247 11.79 6.28 17.97
N TYR A 248 10.48 6.21 18.22
CA TYR A 248 10.00 6.07 19.59
C TYR A 248 10.35 4.70 20.17
N SER A 249 10.14 3.63 19.39
CA SER A 249 10.37 2.26 19.85
C SER A 249 11.86 1.94 20.02
N LEU A 250 12.74 2.59 19.28
CA LEU A 250 14.20 2.41 19.35
C LEU A 250 14.94 3.59 20.00
N ARG A 251 14.22 4.49 20.68
CA ARG A 251 14.77 5.74 21.24
C ARG A 251 16.02 5.57 22.12
N ILE A 252 16.12 4.44 22.84
CA ILE A 252 17.27 4.15 23.71
C ILE A 252 18.57 3.97 22.90
N HIS A 253 18.47 3.56 21.64
CA HIS A 253 19.62 3.35 20.74
C HIS A 253 19.97 4.60 19.92
N LEU A 254 19.07 5.59 19.86
CA LEU A 254 19.22 6.77 19.00
C LEU A 254 20.07 7.91 19.59
N LYS A 255 20.52 7.81 20.85
CA LYS A 255 21.39 8.81 21.53
C LYS A 255 20.92 10.27 21.32
N SER A 256 19.61 10.50 21.33
CA SER A 256 18.96 11.81 21.11
C SER A 256 19.05 12.40 19.70
N LYS A 257 19.41 11.61 18.68
CA LYS A 257 19.35 12.02 17.27
C LYS A 257 18.01 11.62 16.68
N TYR A 258 16.98 12.41 16.93
CA TYR A 258 15.63 12.18 16.39
C TYR A 258 15.36 13.08 15.18
N LYS A 259 14.76 12.52 14.13
CA LYS A 259 14.31 13.20 12.90
C LYS A 259 12.79 13.44 12.91
N TYR A 260 12.03 12.52 13.49
CA TYR A 260 10.57 12.43 13.39
C TYR A 260 9.86 12.67 14.73
N ILE A 261 10.57 12.53 15.85
CA ILE A 261 10.09 12.91 17.18
C ILE A 261 11.00 13.97 17.83
N THR A 262 10.50 14.66 18.85
CA THR A 262 11.26 15.55 19.74
C THR A 262 11.14 15.08 21.18
N LYS A 263 12.13 15.39 22.01
CA LYS A 263 12.12 15.11 23.45
C LYS A 263 12.12 16.41 24.23
N GLU A 264 11.05 16.67 24.98
CA GLU A 264 10.89 17.86 25.82
C GLU A 264 10.46 17.43 27.23
N ASN A 265 11.16 17.88 28.27
CA ASN A 265 10.88 17.53 29.67
C ASN A 265 10.73 16.02 29.96
N GLY A 266 11.49 15.18 29.24
CA GLY A 266 11.44 13.73 29.38
C GLY A 266 10.29 13.04 28.64
N GLN A 267 9.38 13.81 28.03
CA GLN A 267 8.29 13.32 27.19
C GLN A 267 8.67 13.39 25.71
N TYR A 268 8.07 12.53 24.90
CA TYR A 268 8.30 12.48 23.45
C TYR A 268 7.10 13.03 22.70
N TYR A 269 7.37 13.89 21.73
CA TYR A 269 6.36 14.53 20.89
C TYR A 269 6.66 14.30 19.43
N ILE A 270 5.64 14.39 18.61
CA ILE A 270 5.73 14.13 17.18
C ILE A 270 6.10 15.42 16.45
N SER A 271 7.21 15.41 15.70
CA SER A 271 7.68 16.59 14.95
C SER A 271 6.67 16.99 13.88
N GLN A 272 6.22 18.24 13.80
CA GLN A 272 5.16 18.59 12.82
C GLN A 272 5.62 18.58 11.36
N ASN A 273 6.91 18.84 11.10
CA ASN A 273 7.48 19.00 9.76
C ASN A 273 8.13 17.71 9.25
N ARG A 274 7.37 16.61 9.19
CA ARG A 274 7.85 15.35 8.61
C ARG A 274 7.62 15.34 7.11
N LYS A 275 8.65 14.96 6.35
CA LYS A 275 8.60 14.88 4.87
C LYS A 275 7.42 14.03 4.40
N VAL A 276 7.24 12.84 4.97
CA VAL A 276 6.19 11.89 4.57
C VAL A 276 4.79 12.43 4.88
N LYS A 277 4.57 13.01 6.07
CA LYS A 277 3.33 13.73 6.39
C LYS A 277 2.99 14.81 5.36
N ASN A 278 3.96 15.63 4.96
CA ASN A 278 3.74 16.69 3.98
C ASN A 278 3.38 16.13 2.60
N LEU A 279 4.03 15.03 2.17
CA LEU A 279 3.68 14.31 0.95
C LEU A 279 2.26 13.75 1.01
N TYR A 280 1.87 13.13 2.14
CA TYR A 280 0.51 12.63 2.36
C TYR A 280 -0.52 13.76 2.22
N THR A 281 -0.31 14.90 2.90
CA THR A 281 -1.22 16.05 2.81
C THR A 281 -1.33 16.57 1.37
N LYS A 282 -0.21 16.71 0.66
CA LYS A 282 -0.18 17.16 -0.74
C LYS A 282 -1.02 16.25 -1.64
N TYR A 283 -0.74 14.95 -1.64
CA TYR A 283 -1.42 14.02 -2.53
C TYR A 283 -2.85 13.72 -2.11
N ARG A 284 -3.17 13.87 -0.82
CA ARG A 284 -4.56 13.78 -0.35
C ARG A 284 -5.43 14.89 -0.93
N LEU A 285 -4.95 16.13 -0.89
CA LEU A 285 -5.66 17.27 -1.50
C LEU A 285 -5.86 17.08 -3.01
N GLU A 286 -4.84 16.56 -3.70
CA GLU A 286 -4.93 16.27 -5.13
C GLU A 286 -5.94 15.17 -5.44
N PHE A 287 -5.97 14.09 -4.64
CA PHE A 287 -6.94 13.01 -4.77
C PHE A 287 -8.37 13.48 -4.53
N ASP A 288 -8.61 14.26 -3.48
CA ASP A 288 -9.93 14.78 -3.15
C ASP A 288 -10.44 15.71 -4.29
N ALA A 289 -9.57 16.55 -4.87
CA ALA A 289 -9.91 17.37 -6.04
C ALA A 289 -10.26 16.55 -7.30
N LEU A 290 -9.55 15.44 -7.55
CA LEU A 290 -9.88 14.53 -8.65
C LEU A 290 -11.24 13.85 -8.43
N LEU A 291 -11.53 13.39 -7.22
CA LEU A 291 -12.83 12.79 -6.88
C LEU A 291 -13.99 13.77 -7.09
N GLU A 292 -13.85 15.02 -6.66
CA GLU A 292 -14.87 16.05 -6.90
C GLU A 292 -15.11 16.28 -8.40
N SER A 293 -14.03 16.32 -9.21
CA SER A 293 -14.15 16.49 -10.66
C SER A 293 -14.90 15.34 -11.34
N GLU A 294 -14.65 14.10 -10.91
CA GLU A 294 -15.30 12.89 -11.44
C GLU A 294 -16.79 12.83 -11.04
N GLN A 295 -17.13 13.19 -9.80
CA GLN A 295 -18.52 13.27 -9.34
C GLN A 295 -19.30 14.31 -10.13
N ASN A 296 -18.71 15.48 -10.39
CA ASN A 296 -19.33 16.55 -11.18
C ASN A 296 -19.54 16.13 -12.65
N ALA A 297 -18.58 15.44 -13.25
CA ALA A 297 -18.71 14.92 -14.62
C ALA A 297 -19.85 13.88 -14.74
N ASN A 298 -19.94 12.97 -13.76
CA ASN A 298 -21.00 11.96 -13.71
C ASN A 298 -22.40 12.58 -13.49
N ALA A 299 -22.50 13.62 -12.68
CA ALA A 299 -23.75 14.35 -12.47
C ALA A 299 -24.22 15.06 -13.76
N GLN A 300 -23.30 15.68 -14.51
CA GLN A 300 -23.61 16.31 -15.80
C GLN A 300 -24.07 15.29 -16.85
N HIS A 301 -23.43 14.14 -16.96
CA HIS A 301 -23.87 13.06 -17.86
C HIS A 301 -25.26 12.52 -17.52
N THR A 302 -25.61 12.47 -16.23
CA THR A 302 -26.94 12.04 -15.78
C THR A 302 -28.03 13.05 -16.19
N LEU A 303 -27.72 14.35 -16.12
CA LEU A 303 -28.66 15.41 -16.51
C LEU A 303 -28.88 15.49 -18.03
N TYR A 304 -27.84 15.27 -18.85
CA TYR A 304 -27.99 15.24 -20.31
C TYR A 304 -28.84 14.06 -20.82
N ASN A 305 -28.84 12.93 -20.10
CA ASN A 305 -29.69 11.78 -20.46
C ASN A 305 -31.16 11.94 -20.03
N ILE A 306 -31.48 12.89 -19.13
CA ILE A 306 -32.85 13.17 -18.69
C ILE A 306 -33.47 14.31 -19.52
N GLY A 307 -32.65 15.20 -20.10
CA GLY A 307 -33.11 16.30 -20.96
C GLY A 307 -33.22 15.98 -22.46
N GLY A 308 -32.95 14.73 -22.85
CA GLY A 308 -32.94 14.25 -24.23
C GLY A 308 -34.07 13.26 -24.58
N GLN A 309 -35.18 13.30 -23.85
CA GLN A 309 -36.44 12.63 -24.20
C GLN A 309 -37.52 13.64 -24.54
#